data_AF-A0A2D4HU32-F1
#
_entry.id   AF-A0A2D4HU32-F1
#
_cell.length_a   1.000
_cell.length_b   1.000
_cell.length_c   1.000
_cell.angle_alpha   90.00
_cell.angle_beta   90.00
_cell.angle_gamma   90.00
#
_symmetry.space_group_name_H-M   'P 1'
#
loop_
_entity.id
_entity.type
_entity.pdbx_description
1 polymer ?
#
loop_
_entity_poly.entity_id
_entity_poly.type
_entity_poly.pdbx_seq_one_letter_code
_entity_poly.pdbx_strand_id
1 'polypeptide(L)'
;MRAYLRTYLVVIRAVKCAHFSALIASAESCPAALFRVTRSLLKVEEAKEPLQGRAKEFVQFLLDKIAWIRTELDSDCAMPVEMPRASLNQIVWSEFEPVTPEEVDKAMGAMNATTCLLDPCPSWLVSISREVTRGWL
;
A
#
# COMPACT_ATOMS: atom_id res chain seq x y z
N MET A 1 -24.25 27.76 -38.78
CA MET A 1 -22.90 27.23 -38.45
C MET A 1 -22.83 26.57 -37.06
N ARG A 2 -23.17 27.25 -35.95
CA ARG A 2 -23.12 26.66 -34.59
C ARG A 2 -24.02 25.43 -34.37
N ALA A 3 -25.21 25.39 -34.98
CA ALA A 3 -26.12 24.23 -34.87
C ALA A 3 -25.53 22.96 -35.51
N TYR A 4 -24.97 23.07 -36.72
CA TYR A 4 -24.31 21.97 -37.41
C TYR A 4 -23.12 21.40 -36.64
N LEU A 5 -22.31 22.25 -36.01
CA LEU A 5 -21.19 21.81 -35.17
C LEU A 5 -21.69 20.99 -33.95
N ARG A 6 -22.78 21.41 -33.32
CA ARG A 6 -23.37 20.66 -32.20
C ARG A 6 -23.87 19.29 -32.65
N THR A 7 -24.62 19.24 -33.75
CA THR A 7 -25.10 17.97 -34.33
C THR A 7 -23.94 17.05 -34.68
N TYR A 8 -22.90 17.58 -35.32
CA TYR A 8 -21.70 16.83 -35.66
C TYR A 8 -20.99 16.24 -34.43
N LEU A 9 -20.83 17.03 -33.36
CA LEU A 9 -20.23 16.55 -32.12
C LEU A 9 -21.06 15.45 -31.44
N VAL A 10 -22.40 15.57 -31.48
CA VAL A 10 -23.32 14.53 -30.97
C VAL A 10 -23.14 13.24 -31.76
N VAL A 11 -23.08 13.31 -33.09
CA VAL A 11 -22.86 12.14 -33.95
C VAL A 11 -21.51 11.49 -33.67
N ILE A 12 -20.43 12.28 -33.59
CA ILE A 12 -19.10 11.76 -33.23
C ILE A 12 -19.13 11.06 -31.88
N ARG A 13 -19.78 11.65 -30.88
CA ARG A 13 -19.89 11.06 -29.55
C ARG A 13 -20.63 9.72 -29.61
N ALA A 14 -21.76 9.68 -30.30
CA ALA A 14 -22.56 8.46 -30.45
C ALA A 14 -21.77 7.34 -31.14
N VAL A 15 -21.08 7.65 -32.24
CA VAL A 15 -20.24 6.69 -32.97
C VAL A 15 -19.09 6.18 -32.11
N LYS A 16 -18.39 7.08 -31.39
CA LYS A 16 -17.31 6.68 -30.48
C LYS A 16 -17.80 5.78 -29.36
N CYS A 17 -18.93 6.13 -28.72
CA CYS A 17 -19.53 5.31 -27.68
C CYS A 17 -19.86 3.91 -28.23
N ALA A 18 -20.54 3.82 -29.38
CA ALA A 18 -20.86 2.53 -29.99
C ALA A 18 -19.62 1.68 -30.28
N HIS A 19 -18.56 2.30 -30.84
CA HIS A 19 -17.31 1.63 -31.15
C HIS A 19 -16.61 1.05 -29.92
N PHE A 20 -16.42 1.85 -28.87
CA PHE A 20 -15.73 1.39 -27.66
C PHE A 20 -16.58 0.41 -26.84
N SER A 21 -17.91 0.57 -26.82
CA SER A 21 -18.80 -0.44 -26.22
C SER A 21 -18.67 -1.80 -26.90
N ALA A 22 -18.62 -1.83 -28.24
CA ALA A 22 -18.41 -3.07 -28.98
C ALA A 22 -17.03 -3.69 -28.71
N LEU A 23 -15.97 -2.88 -28.63
CA LEU A 23 -14.63 -3.35 -28.28
C LEU A 23 -14.53 -3.93 -26.87
N ILE A 24 -15.19 -3.31 -25.89
CA ILE A 24 -15.24 -3.79 -24.50
C ILE A 24 -15.99 -5.13 -24.45
N ALA A 25 -17.17 -5.22 -25.07
CA ALA A 25 -17.95 -6.45 -25.12
C ALA A 25 -17.18 -7.60 -25.81
N SER A 26 -16.44 -7.29 -26.89
CA SER A 26 -15.58 -8.26 -27.58
C SER A 26 -14.36 -8.70 -26.76
N ALA A 27 -13.99 -7.95 -25.72
CA ALA A 27 -12.79 -8.18 -24.91
C ALA A 27 -13.10 -8.74 -23.51
N GLU A 28 -14.37 -9.01 -23.19
CA GLU A 28 -14.84 -9.31 -21.82
C GLU A 28 -14.08 -10.46 -21.14
N SER A 29 -13.66 -11.48 -21.90
CA SER A 29 -12.90 -12.63 -21.40
C SER A 29 -11.38 -12.46 -21.41
N CYS A 30 -10.86 -11.31 -21.86
CA CYS A 30 -9.42 -11.05 -21.99
C CYS A 30 -9.02 -9.75 -21.27
N PRO A 31 -8.58 -9.85 -19.99
CA PRO A 31 -8.16 -8.68 -19.21
C PRO A 31 -7.14 -7.79 -19.94
N ALA A 32 -6.16 -8.38 -20.63
CA ALA A 32 -5.16 -7.63 -21.39
C ALA A 32 -5.75 -6.81 -22.54
N ALA A 33 -6.80 -7.31 -23.21
CA ALA A 33 -7.50 -6.56 -24.25
C ALA A 33 -8.32 -5.41 -23.65
N LEU A 34 -9.01 -5.63 -22.53
CA LEU A 34 -9.72 -4.57 -21.80
C LEU A 34 -8.78 -3.44 -21.36
N PHE A 35 -7.60 -3.77 -20.80
CA PHE A 35 -6.60 -2.77 -20.43
C PHE A 35 -6.15 -1.91 -21.60
N ARG A 36 -5.97 -2.50 -22.79
CA ARG A 36 -5.62 -1.74 -24.01
C ARG A 36 -6.75 -0.79 -24.42
N VAL A 37 -7.99 -1.26 -24.42
CA VAL A 37 -9.17 -0.43 -24.77
C VAL A 37 -9.34 0.73 -23.79
N THR A 38 -9.24 0.48 -22.48
CA THR A 38 -9.29 1.52 -21.45
C THR A 38 -8.13 2.51 -21.58
N ARG A 39 -6.91 2.04 -21.88
CA ARG A 39 -5.76 2.92 -22.13
C ARG A 39 -5.99 3.85 -23.33
N SER A 40 -6.55 3.35 -24.43
CA SER A 40 -6.87 4.15 -25.61
C SER A 40 -7.92 5.23 -25.34
N LEU A 41 -8.85 4.99 -24.41
CA LEU A 41 -9.86 5.96 -23.99
C LEU A 41 -9.29 7.09 -23.12
N LEU A 42 -8.34 6.76 -22.25
CA LEU A 42 -7.82 7.70 -21.26
C LEU A 42 -6.87 8.76 -21.83
N LYS A 43 -6.58 8.74 -23.15
CA LYS A 43 -5.60 9.64 -23.79
C LYS A 43 -4.43 9.93 -22.86
N VAL A 44 -3.79 8.86 -22.41
CA VAL A 44 -2.43 9.01 -21.88
C VAL A 44 -1.63 9.30 -23.13
N GLU A 45 -1.44 10.60 -23.40
CA GLU A 45 -0.35 11.06 -24.24
C GLU A 45 0.84 10.21 -23.82
N GLU A 46 1.50 9.53 -24.76
CA GLU A 46 2.77 8.89 -24.48
C GLU A 46 3.74 10.03 -24.14
N ALA A 47 3.64 10.56 -22.91
CA ALA A 47 4.78 11.00 -22.17
C ALA A 47 5.69 9.78 -22.26
N LYS A 48 6.62 9.80 -23.23
CA LYS A 48 7.76 8.91 -23.27
C LYS A 48 8.18 8.80 -21.83
N GLU A 49 7.94 7.66 -21.20
CA GLU A 49 8.31 7.52 -19.81
C GLU A 49 9.80 7.86 -19.78
N PRO A 50 10.23 8.90 -19.04
CA PRO A 50 11.65 9.31 -19.05
C PRO A 50 12.60 8.21 -18.53
N LEU A 51 12.01 7.08 -18.14
CA LEU A 51 12.59 5.91 -17.51
C LEU A 51 12.57 4.66 -18.39
N GLN A 52 12.05 4.72 -19.63
CA GLN A 52 12.14 3.58 -20.55
C GLN A 52 13.61 3.30 -20.86
N GLY A 53 14.17 2.25 -20.26
CA GLY A 53 15.60 1.90 -20.31
C GLY A 53 16.32 1.99 -18.95
N ARG A 54 15.85 2.83 -18.02
CA ARG A 54 16.48 3.01 -16.70
C ARG A 54 16.13 1.93 -15.68
N ALA A 55 15.08 1.15 -15.91
CA ALA A 55 14.70 0.07 -15.01
C ALA A 55 15.83 -0.97 -14.84
N LYS A 56 16.55 -1.28 -15.91
CA LYS A 56 17.71 -2.19 -15.85
C LYS A 56 18.87 -1.59 -15.06
N GLU A 57 19.18 -0.31 -15.30
CA GLU A 57 20.22 0.43 -14.56
C GLU A 57 19.86 0.52 -13.07
N PHE A 58 18.59 0.76 -12.75
CA PHE A 58 18.09 0.83 -11.38
C PHE A 58 18.17 -0.53 -10.67
N VAL A 59 17.79 -1.62 -11.36
CA VAL A 59 17.94 -2.98 -10.81
C VAL A 59 19.43 -3.30 -10.58
N GLN A 60 20.30 -2.97 -11.53
CA GLN A 60 21.74 -3.19 -11.38
C GLN A 60 22.31 -2.39 -10.20
N PHE A 61 21.95 -1.11 -10.08
CA PHE A 61 22.33 -0.28 -8.95
C PHE A 61 21.91 -0.88 -7.60
N LEU A 62 20.69 -1.42 -7.50
CA LEU A 62 20.23 -2.08 -6.27
C LEU A 62 21.03 -3.35 -5.97
N LEU A 63 21.31 -4.17 -6.98
CA LEU A 63 22.12 -5.39 -6.83
C LEU A 63 23.53 -5.05 -6.35
N ASP A 64 24.17 -4.06 -6.97
CA ASP A 64 25.52 -3.61 -6.61
C ASP A 64 25.55 -3.05 -5.19
N LYS A 65 24.52 -2.26 -4.80
CA LYS A 65 24.41 -1.71 -3.45
C LYS A 65 24.20 -2.81 -2.40
N ILE A 66 23.37 -3.82 -2.68
CA ILE A 66 23.17 -4.96 -1.78
C ILE A 66 24.47 -5.76 -1.64
N ALA A 67 25.18 -6.01 -2.74
CA ALA A 67 26.46 -6.71 -2.72
C ALA A 67 27.49 -5.95 -1.88
N TRP A 68 27.59 -4.64 -2.07
CA TRP A 68 28.49 -3.78 -1.30
C TRP A 68 28.19 -3.82 0.21
N ILE A 69 26.91 -3.67 0.61
CA ILE A 69 26.51 -3.75 2.02
C ILE A 69 26.88 -5.11 2.62
N ARG A 70 26.66 -6.21 1.90
CA ARG A 70 27.03 -7.55 2.38
C ARG A 70 28.54 -7.67 2.56
N THR A 71 29.33 -7.19 1.61
CA THR A 71 30.79 -7.23 1.72
C THR A 71 31.33 -6.35 2.84
N GLU A 72 30.73 -5.18 3.06
CA GLU A 72 31.11 -4.28 4.15
C GLU A 72 30.80 -4.92 5.51
N LEU A 73 29.59 -5.49 5.66
CA LEU A 73 29.17 -6.20 6.85
C LEU A 73 30.04 -7.44 7.14
N ASP A 74 30.37 -8.21 6.11
CA ASP A 74 31.25 -9.38 6.24
C ASP A 74 32.70 -8.97 6.57
N SER A 75 33.13 -7.77 6.15
CA SER A 75 34.48 -7.24 6.43
C SER A 75 34.64 -6.71 7.87
N ASP A 76 33.57 -6.14 8.44
CA ASP A 76 33.52 -5.75 9.86
C ASP A 76 33.34 -6.97 10.79
N CYS A 77 32.93 -8.12 10.25
CA CYS A 77 32.70 -9.35 10.99
C CYS A 77 33.98 -10.22 11.17
N ALA A 78 35.17 -9.63 11.03
CA ALA A 78 36.47 -10.29 11.27
C ALA A 78 36.97 -10.16 12.72
N MET A 79 36.10 -9.87 13.67
CA MET A 79 36.41 -9.96 15.10
C MET A 79 35.63 -11.15 15.69
N PRO A 80 36.29 -12.11 16.36
CA PRO A 80 35.59 -13.09 17.18
C PRO A 80 35.10 -12.36 18.43
N VAL A 81 34.05 -11.56 18.26
CA VAL A 81 33.28 -11.10 19.39
C VAL A 81 32.52 -12.33 19.82
N GLU A 82 33.03 -12.99 20.86
CA GLU A 82 32.22 -13.77 21.79
C GLU A 82 31.16 -12.81 22.37
N MET A 83 30.20 -12.43 21.54
CA MET A 83 28.90 -12.02 22.02
C MET A 83 28.43 -13.23 22.81
N PRO A 84 28.13 -13.10 24.12
CA PRO A 84 27.29 -14.08 24.77
C PRO A 84 26.10 -14.18 23.82
N ARG A 85 25.92 -15.35 23.17
CA ARG A 85 24.71 -15.55 22.38
C ARG A 85 23.62 -15.18 23.35
N ALA A 86 22.94 -14.05 23.13
CA ALA A 86 21.62 -13.84 23.67
C ALA A 86 20.93 -15.10 23.22
N SER A 87 20.73 -15.99 24.20
CA SER A 87 20.31 -17.34 23.92
C SER A 87 19.14 -17.18 22.98
N LEU A 88 19.18 -17.88 21.86
CA LEU A 88 17.99 -18.12 21.06
C LEU A 88 17.06 -18.96 21.96
N ASN A 89 16.64 -18.38 23.08
CA ASN A 89 15.49 -18.80 23.86
C ASN A 89 14.41 -18.67 22.81
N GLN A 90 14.10 -19.80 22.21
CA GLN A 90 12.86 -20.06 21.52
C GLN A 90 11.82 -19.28 22.31
N ILE A 91 11.29 -18.19 21.76
CA ILE A 91 10.30 -17.37 22.46
C ILE A 91 9.16 -18.34 22.76
N VAL A 92 9.10 -18.81 24.01
CA VAL A 92 8.14 -19.81 24.41
C VAL A 92 6.85 -19.02 24.62
N TRP A 93 6.01 -19.02 23.59
CA TRP A 93 4.73 -18.31 23.61
C TRP A 93 3.81 -18.73 24.77
N SER A 94 4.12 -19.83 25.48
CA SER A 94 3.42 -20.27 26.69
C SER A 94 3.86 -19.54 27.97
N GLU A 95 4.85 -18.65 27.94
CA GLU A 95 5.21 -17.78 29.08
C GLU A 95 4.31 -16.54 29.17
N PHE A 96 3.51 -16.26 28.13
CA PHE A 96 2.54 -15.17 28.17
C PHE A 96 1.29 -15.63 28.91
N GLU A 97 1.03 -14.98 30.04
CA GLU A 97 -0.25 -15.12 30.71
C GLU A 97 -1.36 -14.40 29.92
N PRO A 98 -2.57 -14.98 29.81
CA PRO A 98 -3.71 -14.32 29.21
C PRO A 98 -4.01 -13.02 29.96
N VAL A 99 -4.13 -11.91 29.22
CA VAL A 99 -4.51 -10.62 29.81
C VAL A 99 -5.98 -10.68 30.22
N THR A 100 -6.27 -10.27 31.45
CA THR A 100 -7.66 -10.19 31.94
C THR A 100 -8.38 -8.96 31.36
N PRO A 101 -9.70 -9.00 31.19
CA PRO A 101 -10.47 -7.85 30.72
C PRO A 101 -10.23 -6.59 31.56
N GLU A 102 -10.08 -6.73 32.88
CA GLU A 102 -9.82 -5.63 33.81
C GLU A 102 -8.45 -4.98 33.58
N GLU A 103 -7.44 -5.77 33.22
CA GLU A 103 -6.11 -5.27 32.86
C GLU A 103 -6.13 -4.53 31.52
N VAL A 104 -6.92 -5.00 30.56
CA VAL A 104 -7.15 -4.29 29.28
C VAL A 104 -7.83 -2.96 29.54
N ASP A 105 -8.89 -2.93 30.34
CA ASP A 105 -9.62 -1.70 30.68
C ASP A 105 -8.74 -0.69 31.43
N LYS A 106 -7.93 -1.18 32.39
CA LYS A 106 -6.97 -0.36 33.12
C LYS A 106 -5.90 0.23 32.19
N ALA A 107 -5.38 -0.57 31.26
CA ALA A 107 -4.40 -0.10 30.27
C ALA A 107 -5.03 0.95 29.35
N MET A 108 -6.19 0.66 28.78
CA MET A 108 -6.92 1.59 27.90
C MET A 108 -7.31 2.90 28.60
N GLY A 109 -7.70 2.85 29.88
CA GLY A 109 -8.02 4.04 30.67
C GLY A 109 -6.81 4.93 30.97
N ALA A 110 -5.60 4.35 31.02
CA ALA A 110 -4.34 5.07 31.22
C ALA A 110 -3.76 5.68 29.93
N MET A 111 -4.29 5.32 28.76
CA MET A 111 -3.83 5.87 27.48
C MET A 111 -4.37 7.29 27.26
N ASN A 112 -3.52 8.15 26.71
CA ASN A 112 -3.95 9.46 26.25
C ASN A 112 -4.56 9.33 24.85
N ALA A 113 -5.63 10.09 24.59
CA ALA A 113 -6.16 10.21 23.23
C ALA A 113 -5.16 11.00 22.38
N THR A 114 -4.36 10.28 21.61
CA THR A 114 -3.39 10.87 20.68
C THR A 114 -4.01 10.92 19.28
N THR A 115 -3.63 11.94 18.50
CA THR A 115 -4.16 12.18 17.15
C THR A 115 -3.18 11.76 16.06
N CYS A 116 -2.15 10.95 16.38
CA CYS A 116 -1.18 10.53 15.37
C CYS A 116 -1.79 9.44 14.49
N LEU A 117 -1.62 9.57 13.18
CA LEU A 117 -2.15 8.63 12.18
C LEU A 117 -1.51 7.23 12.29
N LEU A 118 -0.37 7.12 12.98
CA LEU A 118 0.36 5.87 13.22
C LEU A 118 0.22 5.35 14.65
N ASP A 119 -0.68 5.92 15.46
CA ASP A 119 -0.87 5.41 16.81
C ASP A 119 -1.52 4.02 16.80
N PRO A 120 -0.98 3.08 17.59
CA PRO A 120 -1.52 1.73 17.68
C PRO A 120 -2.90 1.69 18.36
N CYS A 121 -3.29 2.77 19.06
CA CYS A 121 -4.59 2.92 19.71
C CYS A 121 -5.25 4.22 19.24
N PRO A 122 -6.22 4.14 18.33
CA PRO A 122 -6.86 5.33 17.79
C PRO A 122 -7.75 6.01 18.83
N SER A 123 -7.80 7.34 18.80
CA SER A 123 -8.51 8.16 19.80
C SER A 123 -9.98 7.81 19.99
N TRP A 124 -10.67 7.33 18.96
CA TRP A 124 -12.08 6.89 19.04
C TRP A 124 -12.27 5.68 19.98
N LEU A 125 -11.26 4.82 20.09
CA LEU A 125 -11.31 3.61 20.92
C LEU A 125 -11.17 3.97 22.40
N VAL A 126 -10.34 4.97 22.71
CA VAL A 126 -10.19 5.55 24.06
C VAL A 126 -11.44 6.33 24.48
N SER A 127 -12.14 6.99 23.56
CA SER A 127 -13.38 7.70 23.88
C SER A 127 -14.54 6.75 24.21
N ILE A 128 -14.68 5.64 23.49
CA ILE A 128 -15.77 4.67 23.72
C ILE A 128 -15.62 4.01 25.09
N SER A 129 -14.42 3.60 25.50
CA SER A 129 -14.20 2.99 26.82
C SER A 129 -14.51 3.95 27.97
N ARG A 130 -14.23 5.24 27.80
CA ARG A 130 -14.59 6.29 28.77
C ARG A 130 -16.10 6.58 28.82
N GLU A 131 -16.82 6.46 27.71
CA GLU A 131 -18.28 6.62 27.70
C GLU A 131 -18.99 5.42 28.33
N VAL A 132 -18.53 4.20 28.05
CA VAL A 132 -19.08 2.98 28.65
C VAL A 132 -18.91 2.98 30.17
N THR A 133 -17.78 3.46 30.70
CA THR A 133 -17.58 3.57 32.16
C THR A 133 -18.41 4.68 32.82
N ARG A 134 -18.87 5.69 32.07
CA ARG A 134 -19.73 6.77 32.59
C ARG A 134 -21.22 6.47 32.53
N GLY A 135 -21.66 5.53 31.70
CA GLY A 135 -23.07 5.13 31.60
C GLY A 135 -23.57 4.22 32.73
N TRP A 136 -22.70 3.85 33.66
CA TRP A 136 -22.99 2.92 34.77
C TRP A 136 -22.90 3.59 36.17
N LEU A 137 -22.76 4.92 36.21
CA LEU A 137 -22.95 5.76 37.40
C LEU A 137 -24.25 6.55 37.27
#